data_AF-A0A7M3DW93-F1
#
_entry.id   AF-A0A7M3DW93-F1
#
_cell.length_a   1.000
_cell.length_b   1.000
_cell.length_c   1.000
_cell.angle_alpha   90.00
_cell.angle_beta   90.00
_cell.angle_gamma   90.00
#
_symmetry.space_group_name_H-M   'P 1'
#
loop_
_entity.id
_entity.type
_entity.pdbx_description
1 polymer ?
#
loop_
_entity_poly.entity_id
_entity_poly.type
_entity_poly.pdbx_seq_one_letter_code
_entity_poly.pdbx_strand_id
1 'polypeptide(L)'
;MKLADIDKIFDDNAGMRVVAALEVEESGVDPIGLRQVNLDLMDYVAPGINNVTQHVRYYTFVAWTAWKASTQAAREGVDDPQVIADLMERYEALYAWSHLLDRRAFRGATPLKQTIARTPVGEAFRFEGDVWDKYKRTRTNIMAPTEYGPSIKALRYLSLDEAIVTKQVMPAVMDFEARVQELLSPHLLAVEPPSVKASEIEAFAKELPVEDPSDVERAVFRLMFHEIGSDELATPSMRRRKGTIDYLIGVLREMGPSTQDEIRKRFVVNRLPVGIVGDVEYAAHSAIMLAYLQARQLQRLATEAMLVWTERVLTEESEGGAPRAIPTEELVNRADSAAAILDDAYRTSGTVGGYFASVVSMGEDFGWPASAALAGTAVVDLMASLREAQQKDPTRIPFSGSS
;
A
#
# COMPACT_ATOMS: atom_id res chain seq x y z
N MET A 1 -4.15 -32.53 7.82
CA MET A 1 -2.93 -33.35 8.02
C MET A 1 -2.58 -33.26 9.50
N LYS A 2 -2.54 -34.37 10.22
CA LYS A 2 -2.19 -34.39 11.65
C LYS A 2 -0.67 -34.50 11.78
N LEU A 3 -0.10 -34.01 12.89
CA LEU A 3 1.35 -34.07 13.15
C LEU A 3 1.89 -35.52 13.06
N ALA A 4 1.11 -36.50 13.52
CA ALA A 4 1.45 -37.92 13.40
C ALA A 4 1.54 -38.43 11.95
N ASP A 5 0.87 -37.77 10.99
CA ASP A 5 0.98 -38.12 9.56
C ASP A 5 2.29 -37.59 8.97
N ILE A 6 2.81 -36.48 9.51
CA ILE A 6 4.08 -35.86 9.11
C ILE A 6 5.26 -36.67 9.65
N ASP A 7 5.19 -37.06 10.93
CA ASP A 7 6.22 -37.91 11.56
C ASP A 7 6.36 -39.24 10.82
N LYS A 8 5.23 -39.86 10.44
CA LYS A 8 5.22 -41.08 9.64
C LYS A 8 5.84 -40.91 8.24
N ILE A 9 5.63 -39.76 7.59
CA ILE A 9 6.24 -39.45 6.29
C ILE A 9 7.78 -39.30 6.40
N PHE A 10 8.26 -38.76 7.52
CA PHE A 10 9.69 -38.65 7.80
C PHE A 10 10.34 -39.99 8.18
N ASP A 11 9.64 -40.84 8.94
CA ASP A 11 10.12 -42.17 9.32
C ASP A 11 10.13 -43.17 8.14
N ASP A 12 9.13 -43.10 7.25
CA ASP A 12 8.98 -44.07 6.15
C ASP A 12 9.99 -43.88 5.00
N ASN A 13 10.77 -42.78 4.96
CA ASN A 13 11.70 -42.48 3.85
C ASN A 13 13.06 -41.92 4.32
N ALA A 14 13.80 -42.71 5.09
CA ALA A 14 15.19 -42.39 5.46
C ALA A 14 16.14 -42.50 4.25
N GLY A 15 16.45 -41.35 3.62
CA GLY A 15 17.44 -41.25 2.56
C GLY A 15 17.69 -39.81 2.11
N MET A 16 18.96 -39.46 1.92
CA MET A 16 19.42 -38.14 1.48
C MET A 16 18.74 -37.77 0.15
N ARG A 17 17.93 -36.71 0.13
CA ARG A 17 17.44 -36.12 -1.11
C ARG A 17 18.40 -35.04 -1.57
N VAL A 18 18.85 -35.13 -2.82
CA VAL A 18 19.24 -33.93 -3.55
C VAL A 18 17.96 -33.13 -3.73
N VAL A 19 17.71 -32.23 -2.79
CA VAL A 19 16.67 -31.21 -2.95
C VAL A 19 17.19 -30.36 -4.10
N ALA A 20 16.45 -30.32 -5.22
CA ALA A 20 16.70 -29.33 -6.25
C ALA A 20 16.79 -27.96 -5.56
N ALA A 21 17.62 -27.04 -6.08
CA ALA A 21 17.76 -25.70 -5.52
C ALA A 21 16.37 -25.16 -5.17
N LEU A 22 16.21 -24.70 -3.93
CA LEU A 22 14.94 -24.16 -3.43
C LEU A 22 14.58 -22.96 -4.31
N GLU A 23 13.83 -23.18 -5.37
CA GLU A 23 13.22 -22.11 -6.13
C GLU A 23 12.06 -21.61 -5.29
N VAL A 24 12.34 -20.57 -4.51
CA VAL A 24 11.31 -19.74 -3.91
C VAL A 24 10.58 -19.07 -5.07
N GLU A 25 9.51 -19.70 -5.55
CA GLU A 25 8.55 -18.99 -6.36
C GLU A 25 7.98 -17.87 -5.48
N GLU A 26 8.14 -16.61 -5.92
CA GLU A 26 7.48 -15.43 -5.35
C GLU A 26 5.95 -15.55 -5.55
N SER A 27 5.32 -16.50 -4.85
CA SER A 27 3.88 -16.50 -4.70
C SER A 27 3.55 -15.64 -3.48
N GLY A 28 2.61 -14.70 -3.65
CA GLY A 28 2.14 -13.80 -2.59
C GLY A 28 1.36 -14.49 -1.47
N VAL A 29 1.65 -15.76 -1.18
CA VAL A 29 1.00 -16.54 -0.14
C VAL A 29 1.58 -16.09 1.20
N ASP A 30 0.69 -15.60 2.06
CA ASP A 30 0.96 -15.20 3.43
C ASP A 30 0.53 -16.35 4.37
N PRO A 31 1.36 -17.41 4.53
CA PRO A 31 0.94 -18.67 5.14
C PRO A 31 0.50 -18.53 6.61
N ILE A 32 0.96 -17.47 7.27
CA ILE A 32 0.67 -17.14 8.67
C ILE A 32 -0.27 -15.92 8.80
N GLY A 33 -0.79 -15.39 7.70
CA GLY A 33 -1.76 -14.29 7.69
C GLY A 33 -1.22 -12.96 8.23
N LEU A 34 0.10 -12.76 8.28
CA LEU A 34 0.69 -11.52 8.82
C LEU A 34 0.40 -10.31 7.93
N ARG A 35 0.48 -10.47 6.62
CA ARG A 35 0.21 -9.45 5.61
C ARG A 35 -1.29 -9.19 5.48
N GLN A 36 -2.12 -10.23 5.38
CA GLN A 36 -3.56 -10.07 5.18
C GLN A 36 -4.21 -9.38 6.38
N VAL A 37 -3.93 -9.82 7.60
CA VAL A 37 -4.45 -9.17 8.82
C VAL A 37 -4.00 -7.70 8.90
N ASN A 38 -2.78 -7.40 8.44
CA ASN A 38 -2.31 -6.03 8.40
C ASN A 38 -3.04 -5.17 7.35
N LEU A 39 -3.33 -5.74 6.18
CA LEU A 39 -4.16 -5.08 5.17
C LEU A 39 -5.58 -4.86 5.70
N ASP A 40 -6.18 -5.85 6.35
CA ASP A 40 -7.52 -5.75 6.95
C ASP A 40 -7.57 -4.63 8.01
N LEU A 41 -6.54 -4.51 8.85
CA LEU A 41 -6.42 -3.43 9.83
C LEU A 41 -6.26 -2.06 9.17
N MET A 42 -5.46 -1.96 8.09
CA MET A 42 -5.32 -0.71 7.33
C MET A 42 -6.63 -0.31 6.65
N ASP A 43 -7.32 -1.26 6.04
CA ASP A 43 -8.66 -1.05 5.44
C ASP A 43 -9.71 -0.68 6.48
N TYR A 44 -9.52 -1.10 7.73
CA TYR A 44 -10.42 -0.72 8.81
C TYR A 44 -10.18 0.71 9.29
N VAL A 45 -8.92 1.13 9.37
CA VAL A 45 -8.50 2.49 9.78
C VAL A 45 -8.78 3.52 8.69
N ALA A 46 -8.39 3.27 7.45
CA ALA A 46 -8.59 4.17 6.32
C ALA A 46 -9.31 3.46 5.16
N PRO A 47 -10.62 3.15 5.31
CA PRO A 47 -11.35 2.37 4.33
C PRO A 47 -11.29 2.95 2.92
N GLY A 48 -10.89 2.10 1.97
CA GLY A 48 -10.91 2.43 0.55
C GLY A 48 -9.67 3.16 0.05
N ILE A 49 -8.58 3.19 0.80
CA ILE A 49 -7.33 3.85 0.42
C ILE A 49 -6.18 2.91 0.72
N ASN A 50 -5.39 2.60 -0.31
CA ASN A 50 -4.21 1.76 -0.16
C ASN A 50 -2.92 2.56 -0.42
N ASN A 51 -1.78 1.94 -0.16
CA ASN A 51 -0.44 2.51 -0.29
C ASN A 51 -0.02 2.85 -1.75
N VAL A 52 -0.81 2.49 -2.75
CA VAL A 52 -0.52 2.77 -4.17
C VAL A 52 -1.15 4.11 -4.60
N THR A 53 -2.08 4.64 -3.81
CA THR A 53 -2.77 5.91 -4.11
C THR A 53 -1.95 7.12 -3.64
N GLN A 54 -1.19 7.72 -4.56
CA GLN A 54 -0.27 8.83 -4.30
C GLN A 54 -0.75 10.17 -4.86
N HIS A 55 -1.48 10.16 -5.97
CA HIS A 55 -1.83 11.37 -6.72
C HIS A 55 -3.35 11.53 -6.84
N VAL A 56 -3.84 12.73 -6.53
CA VAL A 56 -5.27 13.08 -6.63
C VAL A 56 -5.76 13.05 -8.08
N ARG A 57 -4.94 13.52 -9.04
CA ARG A 57 -5.35 13.66 -10.45
C ARG A 57 -5.80 12.34 -11.08
N TYR A 58 -5.30 11.19 -10.63
CA TYR A 58 -5.76 9.90 -11.17
C TYR A 58 -7.25 9.64 -10.93
N TYR A 59 -7.79 10.09 -9.79
CA TYR A 59 -9.21 9.94 -9.51
C TYR A 59 -10.06 10.77 -10.48
N THR A 60 -9.68 12.03 -10.70
CA THR A 60 -10.33 12.91 -11.67
C THR A 60 -10.18 12.36 -13.08
N PHE A 61 -8.97 11.97 -13.48
CA PHE A 61 -8.66 11.46 -14.81
C PHE A 61 -9.51 10.24 -15.15
N VAL A 62 -9.61 9.26 -14.25
CA VAL A 62 -10.41 8.06 -14.50
C VAL A 62 -11.91 8.36 -14.54
N ALA A 63 -12.41 9.24 -13.68
CA ALA A 63 -13.79 9.70 -13.78
C ALA A 63 -14.02 10.42 -15.12
N TRP A 64 -13.08 11.26 -15.54
CA TRP A 64 -13.13 11.96 -16.80
C TRP A 64 -13.12 11.00 -18.00
N THR A 65 -12.25 9.98 -18.02
CA THR A 65 -12.23 9.02 -19.14
C THR A 65 -13.55 8.28 -19.27
N ALA A 66 -14.14 7.86 -18.15
CA ALA A 66 -15.44 7.20 -18.14
C ALA A 66 -16.55 8.13 -18.68
N TRP A 67 -16.66 9.34 -18.13
CA TRP A 67 -17.66 10.32 -18.59
C TRP A 67 -17.48 10.69 -20.06
N LYS A 68 -16.24 10.94 -20.49
CA LYS A 68 -15.91 11.35 -21.85
C LYS A 68 -16.21 10.24 -22.85
N ALA A 69 -15.80 9.01 -22.55
CA ALA A 69 -16.03 7.85 -23.39
C ALA A 69 -17.53 7.58 -23.58
N SER A 70 -18.30 7.54 -22.49
CA SER A 70 -19.76 7.37 -22.56
C SER A 70 -20.44 8.51 -23.33
N THR A 71 -20.03 9.77 -23.10
CA THR A 71 -20.61 10.91 -23.81
C THR A 71 -20.29 10.89 -25.30
N GLN A 72 -19.07 10.50 -25.68
CA GLN A 72 -18.66 10.41 -27.08
C GLN A 72 -19.37 9.26 -27.80
N ALA A 73 -19.41 8.07 -27.19
CA ALA A 73 -20.14 6.92 -27.67
C ALA A 73 -21.63 7.23 -27.90
N ALA A 74 -22.29 7.85 -26.91
CA ALA A 74 -23.70 8.25 -27.02
C ALA A 74 -23.94 9.29 -28.12
N ARG A 75 -23.04 10.26 -28.30
CA ARG A 75 -23.16 11.29 -29.37
C ARG A 75 -23.09 10.69 -30.78
N GLU A 76 -22.32 9.63 -30.94
CA GLU A 76 -22.18 8.92 -32.23
C GLU A 76 -23.21 7.79 -32.39
N GLY A 77 -24.08 7.58 -31.39
CA GLY A 77 -25.12 6.55 -31.43
C GLY A 77 -24.59 5.12 -31.23
N VAL A 78 -23.41 4.97 -30.63
CA VAL A 78 -22.72 3.69 -30.40
C VAL A 78 -22.52 3.45 -28.90
N ASP A 79 -23.61 3.37 -28.14
CA ASP A 79 -23.61 3.17 -26.68
C ASP A 79 -23.33 1.70 -26.29
N ASP A 80 -22.24 1.13 -26.82
CA ASP A 80 -21.77 -0.22 -26.53
C ASP A 80 -20.72 -0.19 -25.41
N PRO A 81 -20.89 -0.95 -24.30
CA PRO A 81 -19.89 -1.08 -23.25
C PRO A 81 -18.48 -1.43 -23.74
N GLN A 82 -18.32 -2.20 -24.82
CA GLN A 82 -17.02 -2.54 -25.38
C GLN A 82 -16.35 -1.33 -26.04
N VAL A 83 -17.13 -0.50 -26.73
CA VAL A 83 -16.65 0.74 -27.35
C VAL A 83 -16.24 1.75 -26.28
N ILE A 84 -17.05 1.90 -25.22
CA ILE A 84 -16.74 2.76 -24.08
C ILE A 84 -15.45 2.29 -23.39
N ALA A 85 -15.32 0.99 -23.16
CA ALA A 85 -14.11 0.43 -22.56
C ALA A 85 -12.87 0.74 -23.42
N ASP A 86 -12.88 0.42 -24.71
CA ASP A 86 -11.76 0.70 -25.63
C ASP A 86 -11.42 2.19 -25.70
N LEU A 87 -12.42 3.08 -25.68
CA LEU A 87 -12.20 4.53 -25.59
C LEU A 87 -11.47 4.92 -24.30
N MET A 88 -11.90 4.41 -23.15
CA MET A 88 -11.21 4.65 -21.88
C MET A 88 -9.76 4.16 -21.92
N GLU A 89 -9.50 2.99 -22.51
CA GLU A 89 -8.14 2.45 -22.66
C GLU A 89 -7.28 3.34 -23.57
N ARG A 90 -7.84 3.86 -24.67
CA ARG A 90 -7.15 4.80 -25.56
C ARG A 90 -6.81 6.10 -24.85
N TYR A 91 -7.75 6.67 -24.10
CA TYR A 91 -7.50 7.91 -23.35
C TYR A 91 -6.42 7.72 -22.28
N GLU A 92 -6.44 6.60 -21.56
CA GLU A 92 -5.39 6.21 -20.62
C GLU A 92 -4.03 6.07 -21.31
N ALA A 93 -3.99 5.42 -22.47
CA ALA A 93 -2.77 5.24 -23.24
C ALA A 93 -2.20 6.55 -23.76
N LEU A 94 -3.04 7.49 -24.24
CA LEU A 94 -2.62 8.84 -24.66
C LEU A 94 -1.98 9.58 -23.49
N TYR A 95 -2.63 9.55 -22.32
CA TYR A 95 -2.14 10.25 -21.13
C TYR A 95 -0.82 9.64 -20.60
N ALA A 96 -0.74 8.31 -20.57
CA ALA A 96 0.48 7.59 -20.18
C ALA A 96 1.63 7.79 -21.19
N TRP A 97 1.33 7.84 -22.49
CA TRP A 97 2.31 8.10 -23.54
C TRP A 97 2.88 9.50 -23.44
N SER A 98 2.03 10.50 -23.24
CA SER A 98 2.50 11.87 -22.99
C SER A 98 3.43 11.96 -21.79
N HIS A 99 3.08 11.32 -20.67
CA HIS A 99 3.91 11.30 -19.46
C HIS A 99 5.24 10.55 -19.66
N LEU A 100 5.24 9.49 -20.47
CA LEU A 100 6.47 8.81 -20.86
C LEU A 100 7.39 9.73 -21.69
N LEU A 101 6.85 10.47 -22.65
CA LEU A 101 7.60 11.43 -23.47
C LEU A 101 8.21 12.55 -22.61
N ASP A 102 7.48 13.00 -21.59
CA ASP A 102 7.93 14.02 -20.65
C ASP A 102 8.83 13.48 -19.51
N ARG A 103 9.33 12.24 -19.65
CA ARG A 103 10.23 11.57 -18.68
C ARG A 103 9.64 11.38 -17.28
N ARG A 104 8.31 11.39 -17.15
CA ARG A 104 7.54 11.17 -15.92
C ARG A 104 6.63 9.97 -16.07
N ALA A 105 7.22 8.88 -16.57
CA ALA A 105 6.49 7.67 -16.92
C ALA A 105 5.76 7.07 -15.72
N PHE A 106 4.51 6.63 -15.93
CA PHE A 106 3.73 5.95 -14.91
C PHE A 106 4.39 4.65 -14.45
N ARG A 107 3.98 4.20 -13.26
CA ARG A 107 4.24 2.81 -12.84
C ARG A 107 3.64 1.86 -13.88
N GLY A 108 4.40 0.84 -14.27
CA GLY A 108 3.97 -0.07 -15.33
C GLY A 108 4.09 0.49 -16.76
N ALA A 109 4.93 1.51 -17.01
CA ALA A 109 5.18 2.01 -18.37
C ALA A 109 5.96 1.05 -19.29
N THR A 110 6.37 -0.12 -18.82
CA THR A 110 7.16 -1.10 -19.61
C THR A 110 6.43 -1.57 -20.87
N PRO A 111 5.16 -2.06 -20.80
CA PRO A 111 4.32 -2.32 -21.96
C PRO A 111 4.28 -1.19 -22.97
N LEU A 112 4.10 0.05 -22.51
CA LEU A 112 4.08 1.24 -23.36
C LEU A 112 5.43 1.45 -24.09
N LYS A 113 6.55 1.36 -23.37
CA LYS A 113 7.92 1.43 -23.92
C LYS A 113 8.22 0.33 -24.94
N GLN A 114 7.58 -0.83 -24.79
CA GLN A 114 7.79 -2.00 -25.65
C GLN A 114 6.84 -2.05 -26.87
N THR A 115 5.84 -1.16 -26.92
CA THR A 115 4.79 -1.15 -27.95
C THR A 115 4.66 0.24 -28.58
N ILE A 116 3.71 1.06 -28.11
CA ILE A 116 3.33 2.36 -28.69
C ILE A 116 4.53 3.29 -28.84
N ALA A 117 5.41 3.35 -27.82
CA ALA A 117 6.56 4.26 -27.83
C ALA A 117 7.73 3.80 -28.72
N ARG A 118 7.61 2.65 -29.41
CA ARG A 118 8.56 2.22 -30.46
C ARG A 118 8.23 2.79 -31.83
N THR A 119 7.10 3.49 -31.97
CA THR A 119 6.75 4.21 -33.20
C THR A 119 7.90 5.15 -33.57
N PRO A 120 8.45 5.09 -34.79
CA PRO A 120 9.55 5.95 -35.22
C PRO A 120 9.21 7.44 -35.06
N VAL A 121 10.23 8.24 -34.78
CA VAL A 121 10.06 9.69 -34.61
C VAL A 121 9.48 10.30 -35.88
N GLY A 122 8.36 11.02 -35.76
CA GLY A 122 7.64 11.65 -36.87
C GLY A 122 6.55 10.79 -37.50
N GLU A 123 6.50 9.49 -37.19
CA GLU A 123 5.41 8.61 -37.59
C GLU A 123 4.25 8.67 -36.60
N ALA A 124 3.06 8.32 -37.09
CA ALA A 124 1.84 8.29 -36.29
C ALA A 124 1.54 6.85 -35.87
N PHE A 125 1.19 6.67 -34.60
CA PHE A 125 0.70 5.40 -34.08
C PHE A 125 -0.82 5.34 -34.25
N ARG A 126 -1.33 4.26 -34.85
CA ARG A 126 -2.77 4.02 -34.93
C ARG A 126 -3.20 3.15 -33.76
N PHE A 127 -4.23 3.56 -33.03
CA PHE A 127 -4.78 2.82 -31.88
C PHE A 127 -5.62 1.60 -32.29
N GLU A 128 -5.09 0.78 -33.18
CA GLU A 128 -5.69 -0.47 -33.66
C GLU A 128 -4.59 -1.49 -34.04
N GLY A 129 -5.01 -2.73 -34.31
CA GLY A 129 -4.13 -3.79 -34.80
C GLY A 129 -3.22 -4.41 -33.72
N ASP A 130 -2.29 -5.25 -34.17
CA ASP A 130 -1.52 -6.17 -33.31
C ASP A 130 -0.73 -5.47 -32.19
N VAL A 131 -0.20 -4.27 -32.47
CA VAL A 131 0.58 -3.50 -31.49
C VAL A 131 -0.33 -2.96 -30.38
N TRP A 132 -1.52 -2.46 -30.74
CA TRP A 132 -2.53 -2.02 -29.78
C TRP A 132 -3.03 -3.20 -28.93
N ASP A 133 -3.34 -4.33 -29.55
CA ASP A 133 -3.80 -5.53 -28.83
C ASP A 133 -2.71 -6.13 -27.93
N LYS A 134 -1.44 -6.02 -28.32
CA LYS A 134 -0.31 -6.39 -27.44
C LYS A 134 -0.22 -5.46 -26.24
N TYR A 135 -0.35 -4.15 -26.44
CA TYR A 135 -0.34 -3.18 -25.34
C TYR A 135 -1.48 -3.46 -24.35
N LYS A 136 -2.72 -3.63 -24.83
CA LYS A 136 -3.89 -3.94 -23.99
C LYS A 136 -3.69 -5.19 -23.13
N ARG A 137 -3.10 -6.26 -23.69
CA ARG A 137 -2.87 -7.51 -22.96
C ARG A 137 -1.75 -7.45 -21.91
N THR A 138 -0.81 -6.53 -22.07
CA THR A 138 0.41 -6.50 -21.24
C THR A 138 0.43 -5.34 -20.24
N ARG A 139 -0.42 -4.32 -20.43
CA ARG A 139 -0.52 -3.16 -19.54
C ARG A 139 -1.15 -3.51 -18.19
N THR A 140 -0.75 -2.76 -17.17
CA THR A 140 -1.51 -2.67 -15.92
C THR A 140 -2.36 -1.40 -15.99
N ASN A 141 -3.68 -1.56 -15.96
CA ASN A 141 -4.63 -0.45 -16.00
C ASN A 141 -4.60 0.34 -14.67
N ILE A 142 -4.79 1.66 -14.69
CA ILE A 142 -4.98 2.49 -13.48
C ILE A 142 -6.11 1.92 -12.57
N MET A 143 -7.14 1.33 -13.17
CA MET A 143 -8.25 0.64 -12.49
C MET A 143 -7.94 -0.79 -12.02
N ALA A 144 -6.70 -1.28 -12.18
CA ALA A 144 -6.31 -2.60 -11.70
C ALA A 144 -6.39 -2.67 -10.15
N PRO A 145 -6.64 -3.86 -9.57
CA PRO A 145 -6.69 -4.04 -8.11
C PRO A 145 -5.41 -3.63 -7.37
N THR A 146 -4.27 -3.73 -8.05
CA THR A 146 -2.95 -3.35 -7.53
C THR A 146 -2.64 -1.86 -7.68
N GLU A 147 -3.55 -1.08 -8.27
CA GLU A 147 -3.41 0.36 -8.53
C GLU A 147 -4.57 1.13 -7.85
N TYR A 148 -5.25 2.04 -8.56
CA TYR A 148 -6.28 2.93 -8.00
C TYR A 148 -7.68 2.34 -8.01
N GLY A 149 -7.92 1.23 -8.73
CA GLY A 149 -9.25 0.64 -8.92
C GLY A 149 -10.09 0.48 -7.65
N PRO A 150 -9.57 -0.14 -6.58
CA PRO A 150 -10.30 -0.29 -5.31
C PRO A 150 -10.68 1.07 -4.71
N SER A 151 -9.75 2.03 -4.73
CA SER A 151 -9.96 3.34 -4.14
C SER A 151 -10.93 4.23 -4.91
N ILE A 152 -10.91 4.18 -6.25
CA ILE A 152 -11.85 4.93 -7.10
C ILE A 152 -13.29 4.50 -6.80
N LYS A 153 -13.50 3.19 -6.61
CA LYS A 153 -14.80 2.65 -6.21
C LYS A 153 -15.16 3.02 -4.76
N ALA A 154 -14.23 2.86 -3.83
CA ALA A 154 -14.50 3.13 -2.42
C ALA A 154 -14.67 4.62 -2.07
N LEU A 155 -14.06 5.51 -2.87
CA LEU A 155 -14.30 6.96 -2.82
C LEU A 155 -15.50 7.39 -3.67
N ARG A 156 -16.17 6.46 -4.38
CA ARG A 156 -17.32 6.72 -5.25
C ARG A 156 -17.06 7.75 -6.33
N TYR A 157 -15.85 7.76 -6.90
CA TYR A 157 -15.59 8.51 -8.12
C TYR A 157 -16.36 7.92 -9.31
N LEU A 158 -16.46 6.59 -9.32
CA LEU A 158 -17.33 5.82 -10.20
C LEU A 158 -18.34 5.02 -9.35
N SER A 159 -19.46 4.65 -9.97
CA SER A 159 -20.42 3.72 -9.39
C SER A 159 -19.80 2.32 -9.23
N LEU A 160 -20.38 1.48 -8.36
CA LEU A 160 -19.80 0.16 -8.05
C LEU A 160 -19.92 -0.84 -9.20
N ASP A 161 -21.02 -0.73 -9.97
CA ASP A 161 -21.44 -1.71 -10.98
C ASP A 161 -21.31 -1.18 -12.41
N GLU A 162 -21.23 0.14 -12.59
CA GLU A 162 -21.21 0.80 -13.89
C GLU A 162 -20.10 1.87 -13.94
N ALA A 163 -19.53 2.14 -15.12
CA ALA A 163 -18.59 3.24 -15.35
C ALA A 163 -19.27 4.63 -15.30
N ILE A 164 -20.30 4.78 -14.45
CA ILE A 164 -21.03 6.02 -14.25
C ILE A 164 -20.30 6.88 -13.23
N VAL A 165 -20.04 8.12 -13.61
CA VAL A 165 -19.45 9.13 -12.73
C VAL A 165 -20.48 9.66 -11.76
N THR A 166 -20.11 9.70 -10.49
CA THR A 166 -20.97 10.23 -9.42
C THR A 166 -21.11 11.76 -9.56
N LYS A 167 -22.32 12.29 -9.35
CA LYS A 167 -22.64 13.73 -9.52
C LYS A 167 -21.70 14.66 -8.75
N GLN A 168 -21.31 14.31 -7.53
CA GLN A 168 -20.41 15.07 -6.67
C GLN A 168 -19.01 15.28 -7.28
N VAL A 169 -18.61 14.41 -8.20
CA VAL A 169 -17.28 14.39 -8.84
C VAL A 169 -17.26 15.23 -10.12
N MET A 170 -18.43 15.50 -10.70
CA MET A 170 -18.58 16.24 -11.96
C MET A 170 -17.87 17.61 -12.00
N PRO A 171 -17.81 18.41 -10.92
CA PRO A 171 -17.06 19.67 -10.96
C PRO A 171 -15.59 19.48 -11.36
N ALA A 172 -14.90 18.47 -10.82
CA ALA A 172 -13.51 18.17 -11.18
C ALA A 172 -13.41 17.60 -12.61
N VAL A 173 -14.38 16.79 -13.03
CA VAL A 173 -14.41 16.24 -14.41
C VAL A 173 -14.59 17.34 -15.44
N MET A 174 -15.48 18.31 -15.19
CA MET A 174 -15.72 19.43 -16.11
C MET A 174 -14.54 20.40 -16.13
N ASP A 175 -13.91 20.68 -14.98
CA ASP A 175 -12.67 21.47 -14.90
C ASP A 175 -11.54 20.82 -15.71
N PHE A 176 -11.37 19.50 -15.55
CA PHE A 176 -10.38 18.74 -16.32
C PHE A 176 -10.70 18.73 -17.82
N GLU A 177 -11.96 18.48 -18.21
CA GLU A 177 -12.39 18.49 -19.62
C GLU A 177 -12.14 19.84 -20.29
N ALA A 178 -12.44 20.97 -19.62
CA ALA A 178 -12.21 22.30 -20.18
C ALA A 178 -10.74 22.49 -20.56
N ARG A 179 -9.82 22.07 -19.69
CA ARG A 179 -8.37 22.10 -19.94
C ARG A 179 -7.97 21.14 -21.05
N VAL A 180 -8.52 19.93 -21.08
CA VAL A 180 -8.25 18.97 -22.16
C VAL A 180 -8.68 19.50 -23.53
N GLN A 181 -9.83 20.18 -23.62
CA GLN A 181 -10.33 20.77 -24.88
C GLN A 181 -9.44 21.89 -25.42
N GLU A 182 -8.74 22.62 -24.54
CA GLU A 182 -7.77 23.64 -24.94
C GLU A 182 -6.46 23.03 -25.45
N LEU A 183 -6.10 21.83 -24.96
CA LEU A 183 -4.81 21.20 -25.21
C LEU A 183 -4.82 20.20 -26.37
N LEU A 184 -5.90 19.44 -26.51
CA LEU A 184 -5.98 18.31 -27.42
C LEU A 184 -6.96 18.58 -28.55
N SER A 185 -6.58 18.18 -29.76
CA SER A 185 -7.50 18.21 -30.89
C SER A 185 -8.63 17.19 -30.69
N PRO A 186 -9.90 17.52 -31.02
CA PRO A 186 -11.04 16.62 -30.84
C PRO A 186 -10.89 15.25 -31.52
N HIS A 187 -10.13 15.18 -32.63
CA HIS A 187 -9.92 13.93 -33.36
C HIS A 187 -9.19 12.85 -32.51
N LEU A 188 -8.38 13.26 -31.53
CA LEU A 188 -7.68 12.34 -30.62
C LEU A 188 -8.63 11.60 -29.68
N LEU A 189 -9.86 12.12 -29.52
CA LEU A 189 -10.86 11.60 -28.60
C LEU A 189 -12.08 10.98 -29.33
N ALA A 190 -12.00 10.80 -30.64
CA ALA A 190 -13.09 10.25 -31.47
C ALA A 190 -13.36 8.76 -31.21
N VAL A 191 -14.57 8.28 -31.54
CA VAL A 191 -14.90 6.84 -31.46
C VAL A 191 -14.01 6.02 -32.39
N GLU A 192 -13.83 6.47 -33.63
CA GLU A 192 -12.90 5.83 -34.55
C GLU A 192 -11.45 5.91 -34.03
N PRO A 193 -10.67 4.81 -34.06
CA PRO A 193 -9.28 4.80 -33.61
C PRO A 193 -8.42 5.85 -34.35
N PRO A 194 -7.91 6.87 -33.65
CA PRO A 194 -7.11 7.90 -34.30
C PRO A 194 -5.70 7.39 -34.64
N SER A 195 -5.08 8.07 -35.60
CA SER A 195 -3.65 7.97 -35.88
C SER A 195 -2.95 9.17 -35.25
N VAL A 196 -2.05 8.95 -34.31
CA VAL A 196 -1.54 9.98 -33.39
C VAL A 196 -0.03 10.06 -33.44
N LYS A 197 0.50 11.26 -33.70
CA LYS A 197 1.93 11.54 -33.55
C LYS A 197 2.26 11.93 -32.12
N ALA A 198 3.48 11.59 -31.69
CA ALA A 198 3.97 11.96 -30.36
C ALA A 198 3.81 13.47 -30.06
N SER A 199 4.09 14.33 -31.03
CA SER A 199 3.98 15.80 -30.90
C SER A 199 2.56 16.29 -30.60
N GLU A 200 1.52 15.53 -30.95
CA GLU A 200 0.12 15.93 -30.75
C GLU A 200 -0.34 15.75 -29.30
N ILE A 201 0.38 14.96 -28.51
CA ILE A 201 0.03 14.65 -27.13
C ILE A 201 1.05 15.19 -26.12
N GLU A 202 2.18 15.75 -26.55
CA GLU A 202 3.23 16.27 -25.64
C GLU A 202 2.72 17.31 -24.65
N ALA A 203 1.77 18.15 -25.07
CA ALA A 203 1.19 19.18 -24.20
C ALA A 203 0.40 18.56 -23.02
N PHE A 204 -0.10 17.34 -23.18
CA PHE A 204 -0.99 16.73 -22.19
C PHE A 204 -0.30 16.55 -20.83
N ALA A 205 0.91 15.97 -20.77
CA ALA A 205 1.64 15.81 -19.52
C ALA A 205 2.25 17.11 -19.01
N LYS A 206 2.67 18.01 -19.91
CA LYS A 206 3.25 19.31 -19.54
C LYS A 206 2.24 20.17 -18.79
N GLU A 207 1.02 20.26 -19.33
CA GLU A 207 -0.03 21.15 -18.81
C GLU A 207 -0.96 20.44 -17.82
N LEU A 208 -1.11 19.12 -17.92
CA LEU A 208 -1.89 18.29 -16.99
C LEU A 208 -1.02 17.19 -16.32
N PRO A 209 0.03 17.58 -15.57
CA PRO A 209 0.91 16.63 -14.86
C PRO A 209 0.21 15.90 -13.69
N VAL A 210 0.43 14.60 -13.49
CA VAL A 210 -0.26 13.87 -12.39
C VAL A 210 0.02 14.44 -10.98
N GLU A 211 1.17 15.09 -10.80
CA GLU A 211 1.63 15.61 -9.52
C GLU A 211 0.99 16.94 -9.11
N ASP A 212 0.41 17.68 -10.06
CA ASP A 212 -0.14 19.02 -9.80
C ASP A 212 -1.65 19.11 -10.12
N PRO A 213 -2.52 18.52 -9.28
CA PRO A 213 -3.97 18.62 -9.41
C PRO A 213 -4.46 20.06 -9.20
N SER A 214 -5.51 20.48 -9.92
CA SER A 214 -6.14 21.80 -9.76
C SER A 214 -6.79 21.96 -8.40
N ASP A 215 -7.12 23.20 -8.01
CA ASP A 215 -7.84 23.46 -6.76
C ASP A 215 -9.23 22.82 -6.75
N VAL A 216 -9.90 22.73 -7.92
CA VAL A 216 -11.18 22.04 -8.07
C VAL A 216 -11.02 20.54 -7.85
N GLU A 217 -9.99 19.93 -8.45
CA GLU A 217 -9.67 18.51 -8.23
C GLU A 217 -9.39 18.22 -6.74
N ARG A 218 -8.60 19.07 -6.08
CA ARG A 218 -8.28 18.95 -4.65
C ARG A 218 -9.51 19.11 -3.77
N ALA A 219 -10.41 20.04 -4.10
CA ALA A 219 -11.64 20.27 -3.37
C ALA A 219 -12.61 19.07 -3.49
N VAL A 220 -12.82 18.56 -4.69
CA VAL A 220 -13.64 17.35 -4.92
C VAL A 220 -13.02 16.14 -4.22
N PHE A 221 -11.71 15.97 -4.28
CA PHE A 221 -11.04 14.89 -3.57
C PHE A 221 -11.26 15.00 -2.06
N ARG A 222 -11.08 16.19 -1.47
CA ARG A 222 -11.36 16.43 -0.05
C ARG A 222 -12.81 16.10 0.31
N LEU A 223 -13.76 16.51 -0.52
CA LEU A 223 -15.17 16.18 -0.35
C LEU A 223 -15.39 14.66 -0.30
N MET A 224 -14.93 13.93 -1.31
CA MET A 224 -15.16 12.48 -1.43
C MET A 224 -14.34 11.65 -0.42
N PHE A 225 -13.16 12.14 -0.04
CA PHE A 225 -12.25 11.46 0.87
C PHE A 225 -12.63 11.68 2.34
N HIS A 226 -13.04 12.90 2.71
CA HIS A 226 -13.25 13.30 4.11
C HIS A 226 -14.68 13.75 4.40
N GLU A 227 -15.17 14.76 3.68
CA GLU A 227 -16.38 15.49 4.08
C GLU A 227 -17.66 14.65 3.90
N ILE A 228 -17.68 13.75 2.91
CA ILE A 228 -18.78 12.82 2.65
C ILE A 228 -19.13 11.94 3.85
N GLY A 229 -18.20 11.73 4.78
CA GLY A 229 -18.47 11.01 6.03
C GLY A 229 -19.42 11.74 6.97
N SER A 230 -19.73 13.01 6.70
CA SER A 230 -20.69 13.81 7.48
C SER A 230 -22.12 13.74 6.92
N ASP A 231 -22.29 13.15 5.73
CA ASP A 231 -23.60 13.03 5.08
C ASP A 231 -24.52 12.09 5.90
N GLU A 232 -25.82 12.37 5.94
CA GLU A 232 -26.80 11.52 6.63
C GLU A 232 -26.82 10.09 6.06
N LEU A 233 -26.63 9.96 4.75
CA LEU A 233 -26.56 8.70 4.02
C LEU A 233 -25.14 8.10 3.97
N ALA A 234 -24.18 8.68 4.71
CA ALA A 234 -22.82 8.17 4.77
C ALA A 234 -22.78 6.75 5.33
N THR A 235 -22.11 5.85 4.61
CA THR A 235 -21.91 4.47 5.07
C THR A 235 -21.00 4.43 6.30
N PRO A 236 -21.02 3.34 7.09
CA PRO A 236 -20.10 3.19 8.22
C PRO A 236 -18.61 3.32 7.83
N SER A 237 -18.22 2.89 6.63
CA SER A 237 -16.84 3.04 6.15
C SER A 237 -16.46 4.50 5.90
N MET A 238 -17.37 5.31 5.35
CA MET A 238 -17.16 6.74 5.15
C MET A 238 -17.03 7.50 6.47
N ARG A 239 -17.91 7.20 7.43
CA ARG A 239 -17.88 7.81 8.77
C ARG A 239 -16.59 7.46 9.52
N ARG A 240 -16.16 6.19 9.46
CA ARG A 240 -14.85 5.76 10.01
C ARG A 240 -13.69 6.48 9.35
N ARG A 241 -13.64 6.53 8.01
CA ARG A 241 -12.59 7.26 7.27
C ARG A 241 -12.52 8.72 7.72
N LYS A 242 -13.67 9.38 7.85
CA LYS A 242 -13.75 10.74 8.38
C LYS A 242 -13.19 10.84 9.80
N GLY A 243 -13.62 9.98 10.73
CA GLY A 243 -13.13 9.97 12.11
C GLY A 243 -11.62 9.75 12.22
N THR A 244 -11.05 8.86 11.38
CA THR A 244 -9.60 8.68 11.28
C THR A 244 -8.90 9.95 10.80
N ILE A 245 -9.40 10.60 9.75
CA ILE A 245 -8.80 11.83 9.23
C ILE A 245 -8.92 12.96 10.26
N ASP A 246 -10.05 13.10 10.92
CA ASP A 246 -10.27 14.09 11.99
C ASP A 246 -9.28 13.88 13.15
N TYR A 247 -9.09 12.62 13.57
CA TYR A 247 -8.08 12.24 14.56
C TYR A 247 -6.66 12.62 14.10
N LEU A 248 -6.28 12.25 12.87
CA LEU A 248 -4.96 12.56 12.31
C LEU A 248 -4.71 14.07 12.20
N ILE A 249 -5.70 14.84 11.75
CA ILE A 249 -5.62 16.31 11.70
C ILE A 249 -5.43 16.87 13.11
N GLY A 250 -6.19 16.38 14.10
CA GLY A 250 -6.03 16.80 15.49
C GLY A 250 -4.63 16.50 16.03
N VAL A 251 -4.12 15.29 15.79
CA VAL A 251 -2.77 14.87 16.19
C VAL A 251 -1.71 15.78 15.57
N LEU A 252 -1.77 16.02 14.25
CA LEU A 252 -0.80 16.85 13.54
C LEU A 252 -0.86 18.32 13.98
N ARG A 253 -2.05 18.83 14.35
CA ARG A 253 -2.19 20.19 14.91
C ARG A 253 -1.56 20.32 16.29
N GLU A 254 -1.72 19.31 17.16
CA GLU A 254 -1.09 19.31 18.49
C GLU A 254 0.44 19.21 18.40
N MET A 255 0.94 18.34 17.53
CA MET A 255 2.36 18.03 17.44
C MET A 255 3.17 19.08 16.65
N GLY A 256 2.55 19.73 15.66
CA GLY A 256 3.28 20.55 14.70
C GLY A 256 4.11 19.69 13.72
N PRO A 257 5.16 20.25 13.10
CA PRO A 257 6.08 19.49 12.25
C PRO A 257 6.68 18.31 13.02
N SER A 258 6.53 17.10 12.49
CA SER A 258 6.99 15.88 13.15
C SER A 258 7.44 14.83 12.14
N THR A 259 8.34 13.97 12.58
CA THR A 259 8.78 12.77 11.87
C THR A 259 7.71 11.68 11.89
N GLN A 260 7.83 10.71 10.99
CA GLN A 260 6.90 9.57 10.97
C GLN A 260 6.92 8.76 12.28
N ASP A 261 8.09 8.63 12.91
CA ASP A 261 8.21 7.84 14.14
C ASP A 261 7.63 8.59 15.35
N GLU A 262 7.75 9.91 15.43
CA GLU A 262 7.04 10.71 16.44
C GLU A 262 5.52 10.58 16.29
N ILE A 263 5.01 10.59 15.06
CA ILE A 263 3.58 10.41 14.78
C ILE A 263 3.13 8.99 15.21
N ARG A 264 3.92 7.95 14.90
CA ARG A 264 3.63 6.58 15.33
C ARG A 264 3.64 6.45 16.85
N LYS A 265 4.60 7.07 17.55
CA LYS A 265 4.65 7.08 19.02
C LYS A 265 3.37 7.70 19.57
N ARG A 266 2.91 8.80 18.96
CA ARG A 266 1.65 9.45 19.34
C ARG A 266 0.42 8.58 19.15
N PHE A 267 0.40 7.66 18.18
CA PHE A 267 -0.70 6.70 18.00
C PHE A 267 -0.78 5.70 19.15
N VAL A 268 0.37 5.20 19.62
CA VAL A 268 0.40 4.18 20.68
C VAL A 268 -0.09 4.71 22.03
N VAL A 269 0.13 6.00 22.30
CA VAL A 269 -0.42 6.69 23.49
C VAL A 269 -1.96 6.59 23.55
N ASN A 270 -2.64 6.37 22.42
CA ASN A 270 -4.10 6.19 22.33
C ASN A 270 -4.91 7.28 23.05
N ARG A 271 -4.44 8.51 22.92
CA ARG A 271 -5.09 9.69 23.49
C ARG A 271 -5.72 10.52 22.39
N LEU A 272 -6.97 10.94 22.59
CA LEU A 272 -7.60 11.91 21.69
C LEU A 272 -6.91 13.29 21.78
N PRO A 273 -6.74 13.98 20.64
CA PRO A 273 -6.34 15.39 20.63
C PRO A 273 -7.33 16.29 21.37
N VAL A 274 -6.84 17.33 22.03
CA VAL A 274 -7.64 18.38 22.66
C VAL A 274 -8.40 19.14 21.57
N GLY A 275 -9.71 19.34 21.79
CA GLY A 275 -10.55 20.07 20.85
C GLY A 275 -10.77 19.32 19.53
N ILE A 276 -10.77 17.98 19.56
CA ILE A 276 -11.10 17.17 18.39
C ILE A 276 -12.42 17.62 17.78
N VAL A 277 -12.43 17.76 16.46
CA VAL A 277 -13.59 18.19 15.67
C VAL A 277 -14.17 16.97 15.00
N GLY A 278 -15.51 16.85 14.98
CA GLY A 278 -16.20 15.74 14.32
C GLY A 278 -16.71 14.70 15.30
N ASP A 279 -16.87 13.47 14.81
CA ASP A 279 -17.43 12.36 15.59
C ASP A 279 -16.36 11.76 16.51
N VAL A 280 -16.50 12.05 17.80
CA VAL A 280 -15.57 11.61 18.85
C VAL A 280 -15.52 10.08 18.96
N GLU A 281 -16.63 9.39 18.70
CA GLU A 281 -16.69 7.93 18.81
C GLU A 281 -15.86 7.28 17.71
N TYR A 282 -16.05 7.71 16.46
CA TYR A 282 -15.23 7.21 15.35
C TYR A 282 -13.76 7.58 15.52
N ALA A 283 -13.44 8.78 16.00
CA ALA A 283 -12.06 9.16 16.24
C ALA A 283 -11.39 8.35 17.37
N ALA A 284 -12.10 8.08 18.46
CA ALA A 284 -11.61 7.24 19.55
C ALA A 284 -11.34 5.81 19.06
N HIS A 285 -12.25 5.29 18.27
CA HIS A 285 -12.09 4.00 17.62
C HIS A 285 -10.88 3.96 16.70
N SER A 286 -10.67 4.98 15.87
CA SER A 286 -9.49 5.11 15.01
C SER A 286 -8.18 5.18 15.80
N ALA A 287 -8.17 5.88 16.94
CA ALA A 287 -7.00 5.94 17.83
C ALA A 287 -6.58 4.55 18.33
N ILE A 288 -7.55 3.75 18.77
CA ILE A 288 -7.31 2.36 19.22
C ILE A 288 -6.77 1.51 18.07
N MET A 289 -7.40 1.60 16.89
CA MET A 289 -6.99 0.80 15.73
C MET A 289 -5.60 1.18 15.22
N LEU A 290 -5.22 2.45 15.26
CA LEU A 290 -3.87 2.90 14.93
C LEU A 290 -2.82 2.42 15.95
N ALA A 291 -3.18 2.34 17.23
CA ALA A 291 -2.32 1.73 18.26
C ALA A 291 -2.15 0.22 18.02
N TYR A 292 -3.23 -0.49 17.71
CA TYR A 292 -3.18 -1.92 17.35
C TYR A 292 -2.34 -2.16 16.10
N LEU A 293 -2.42 -1.27 15.12
CA LEU A 293 -1.58 -1.34 13.93
C LEU A 293 -0.09 -1.30 14.30
N GLN A 294 0.33 -0.45 15.24
CA GLN A 294 1.73 -0.42 15.68
C GLN A 294 2.14 -1.73 16.38
N ALA A 295 1.28 -2.25 17.26
CA ALA A 295 1.51 -3.54 17.93
C ALA A 295 1.69 -4.67 16.92
N ARG A 296 0.84 -4.69 15.89
CA ARG A 296 0.87 -5.69 14.83
C ARG A 296 2.11 -5.56 13.97
N GLN A 297 2.55 -4.34 13.66
CA GLN A 297 3.81 -4.11 12.94
C GLN A 297 5.01 -4.63 13.74
N LEU A 298 5.04 -4.41 15.05
CA LEU A 298 6.08 -4.98 15.92
C LEU A 298 6.05 -6.51 15.91
N GLN A 299 4.88 -7.12 16.11
CA GLN A 299 4.74 -8.58 16.08
C GLN A 299 5.25 -9.18 14.75
N ARG A 300 4.87 -8.55 13.63
CA ARG A 300 5.33 -8.97 12.30
C ARG A 300 6.85 -8.88 12.21
N LEU A 301 7.44 -7.73 12.52
CA LEU A 301 8.88 -7.52 12.44
C LEU A 301 9.65 -8.48 13.37
N ALA A 302 9.13 -8.74 14.57
CA ALA A 302 9.74 -9.69 15.52
C ALA A 302 9.74 -11.12 14.97
N THR A 303 8.62 -11.57 14.39
CA THR A 303 8.53 -12.91 13.77
C THR A 303 9.45 -13.02 12.56
N GLU A 304 9.47 -11.99 11.71
CA GLU A 304 10.34 -11.93 10.53
C GLU A 304 11.82 -11.93 10.93
N ALA A 305 12.21 -11.17 11.97
CA ALA A 305 13.57 -11.16 12.48
C ALA A 305 13.99 -12.52 13.07
N MET A 306 13.10 -13.20 13.81
CA MET A 306 13.37 -14.53 14.35
C MET A 306 13.60 -15.57 13.23
N LEU A 307 12.82 -15.51 12.15
CA LEU A 307 12.98 -16.39 11.00
C LEU A 307 14.29 -16.10 10.26
N VAL A 308 14.58 -14.83 9.96
CA VAL A 308 15.84 -14.42 9.31
C VAL A 308 17.06 -14.83 10.14
N TRP A 309 16.99 -14.66 11.47
CA TRP A 309 18.05 -15.11 12.38
C TRP A 309 18.26 -16.62 12.28
N THR A 310 17.17 -17.39 12.32
CA THR A 310 17.22 -18.85 12.24
C THR A 310 17.81 -19.31 10.90
N GLU A 311 17.33 -18.76 9.79
CA GLU A 311 17.86 -19.03 8.45
C GLU A 311 19.36 -18.72 8.39
N ARG A 312 19.77 -17.56 8.91
CA ARG A 312 21.17 -17.15 8.89
C ARG A 312 22.05 -18.13 9.64
N VAL A 313 21.66 -18.52 10.86
CA VAL A 313 22.39 -19.50 11.66
C VAL A 313 22.46 -20.84 10.94
N LEU A 314 21.35 -21.32 10.36
CA LEU A 314 21.32 -22.59 9.61
C LEU A 314 22.15 -22.56 8.32
N THR A 315 22.37 -21.40 7.72
CA THR A 315 23.23 -21.23 6.54
C THR A 315 24.72 -21.04 6.86
N GLU A 316 25.12 -21.05 8.14
CA GLU A 316 26.53 -20.95 8.50
C GLU A 316 27.32 -22.15 7.94
N GLU A 317 28.34 -21.84 7.14
CA GLU A 317 29.21 -22.83 6.56
C GLU A 317 30.25 -23.31 7.60
N SER A 318 30.58 -24.59 7.54
CA SER A 318 31.73 -25.15 8.23
C SER A 318 33.04 -24.73 7.54
N GLU A 319 34.18 -24.91 8.23
CA GLU A 319 35.50 -24.72 7.61
C GLU A 319 35.60 -25.58 6.34
N GLY A 320 35.62 -24.92 5.17
CA GLY A 320 35.60 -25.58 3.86
C GLY A 320 34.35 -25.33 3.00
N GLY A 321 33.37 -24.54 3.48
CA GLY A 321 32.25 -24.05 2.67
C GLY A 321 31.04 -24.98 2.56
N ALA A 322 30.98 -26.04 3.38
CA ALA A 322 29.85 -26.97 3.43
C ALA A 322 28.83 -26.52 4.50
N PRO A 323 27.51 -26.62 4.25
CA PRO A 323 26.48 -26.33 5.26
C PRO A 323 26.70 -27.14 6.53
N ARG A 324 26.81 -26.46 7.68
CA ARG A 324 26.99 -27.13 8.97
C ARG A 324 25.63 -27.51 9.55
N ALA A 325 25.46 -28.79 9.90
CA ALA A 325 24.32 -29.19 10.71
C ALA A 325 24.46 -28.60 12.13
N ILE A 326 23.48 -27.81 12.57
CA ILE A 326 23.45 -27.20 13.90
C ILE A 326 22.38 -27.90 14.74
N PRO A 327 22.74 -28.53 15.88
CA PRO A 327 21.76 -29.12 16.78
C PRO A 327 20.81 -28.07 17.37
N THR A 328 19.56 -28.45 17.64
CA THR A 328 18.57 -27.57 18.27
C THR A 328 19.08 -26.96 19.58
N GLU A 329 19.82 -27.72 20.39
CA GLU A 329 20.41 -27.22 21.65
C GLU A 329 21.43 -26.10 21.41
N GLU A 330 22.25 -26.21 20.37
CA GLU A 330 23.20 -25.15 20.01
C GLU A 330 22.46 -23.91 19.53
N LEU A 331 21.40 -24.07 18.73
CA LEU A 331 20.55 -22.97 18.28
C LEU A 331 19.90 -22.24 19.48
N VAL A 332 19.34 -22.99 20.43
CA VAL A 332 18.73 -22.44 21.65
C VAL A 332 19.76 -21.68 22.49
N ASN A 333 20.94 -22.26 22.73
CA ASN A 333 21.99 -21.62 23.51
C ASN A 333 22.51 -20.32 22.87
N ARG A 334 22.60 -20.28 21.54
CA ARG A 334 22.97 -19.08 20.80
C ARG A 334 21.90 -17.99 20.90
N ALA A 335 20.63 -18.36 20.76
CA ALA A 335 19.51 -17.43 20.92
C ALA A 335 19.48 -16.86 22.35
N ASP A 336 19.62 -17.71 23.36
CA ASP A 336 19.66 -17.33 24.77
C ASP A 336 20.83 -16.38 25.07
N SER A 337 22.03 -16.71 24.57
CA SER A 337 23.22 -15.86 24.71
C SER A 337 23.03 -14.50 24.03
N ALA A 338 22.49 -14.48 22.80
CA ALA A 338 22.24 -13.25 22.06
C ALA A 338 21.22 -12.35 22.75
N ALA A 339 20.14 -12.93 23.29
CA ALA A 339 19.14 -12.22 24.08
C ALA A 339 19.74 -11.67 25.38
N ALA A 340 20.51 -12.47 26.12
CA ALA A 340 21.12 -12.07 27.38
C ALA A 340 22.19 -10.98 27.23
N ILE A 341 22.89 -10.88 26.09
CA ILE A 341 23.84 -9.79 25.83
C ILE A 341 23.12 -8.45 25.78
N LEU A 342 21.93 -8.43 25.19
CA LEU A 342 21.26 -7.18 24.83
C LEU A 342 20.18 -6.82 25.84
N ASP A 343 19.49 -7.78 26.47
CA ASP A 343 18.38 -7.53 27.39
C ASP A 343 18.71 -7.87 28.85
N ASP A 344 18.88 -6.84 29.69
CA ASP A 344 19.13 -6.97 31.13
C ASP A 344 17.93 -7.60 31.87
N ALA A 345 16.70 -7.29 31.47
CA ALA A 345 15.51 -7.91 32.03
C ALA A 345 15.47 -9.39 31.68
N TYR A 346 15.84 -9.76 30.45
CA TYR A 346 15.99 -11.16 30.04
C TYR A 346 17.09 -11.86 30.86
N ARG A 347 18.29 -11.27 30.92
CA ARG A 347 19.46 -11.84 31.62
C ARG A 347 19.19 -12.09 33.11
N THR A 348 18.46 -11.18 33.75
CA THR A 348 18.10 -11.29 35.17
C THR A 348 16.92 -12.22 35.42
N SER A 349 16.16 -12.55 34.38
CA SER A 349 15.01 -13.44 34.45
C SER A 349 15.46 -14.90 34.33
N GLY A 350 15.51 -15.61 35.46
CA GLY A 350 15.84 -17.04 35.48
C GLY A 350 14.77 -17.96 34.85
N THR A 351 13.63 -17.41 34.42
CA THR A 351 12.55 -18.14 33.74
C THR A 351 11.82 -17.23 32.76
N VAL A 352 11.17 -17.83 31.75
CA VAL A 352 10.26 -17.13 30.83
C VAL A 352 9.14 -16.40 31.58
N GLY A 353 8.57 -17.03 32.63
CA GLY A 353 7.55 -16.39 33.47
C GLY A 353 8.08 -15.17 34.23
N GLY A 354 9.32 -15.22 34.70
CA GLY A 354 10.01 -14.08 35.33
C GLY A 354 10.24 -12.94 34.36
N TYR A 355 10.62 -13.26 33.11
CA TYR A 355 10.78 -12.26 32.07
C TYR A 355 9.46 -11.57 31.72
N PHE A 356 8.39 -12.36 31.52
CA PHE A 356 7.06 -11.79 31.30
C PHE A 356 6.59 -10.92 32.46
N ALA A 357 6.81 -11.35 33.72
CA ALA A 357 6.48 -10.53 34.88
C ALA A 357 7.26 -9.21 34.91
N SER A 358 8.53 -9.21 34.53
CA SER A 358 9.36 -8.01 34.39
C SER A 358 8.83 -7.06 33.31
N VAL A 359 8.46 -7.58 32.15
CA VAL A 359 7.85 -6.76 31.07
C VAL A 359 6.48 -6.22 31.47
N VAL A 360 5.67 -7.01 32.17
CA VAL A 360 4.35 -6.58 32.67
C VAL A 360 4.49 -5.46 33.70
N SER A 361 5.43 -5.56 34.64
CA SER A 361 5.64 -4.53 35.67
C SER A 361 6.10 -3.20 35.09
N MET A 362 6.84 -3.19 33.97
CA MET A 362 7.21 -1.96 33.26
C MET A 362 5.99 -1.18 32.74
N GLY A 363 4.84 -1.82 32.55
CA GLY A 363 3.62 -1.22 32.01
C GLY A 363 2.42 -1.19 32.97
N GLU A 364 2.57 -1.68 34.21
CA GLU A 364 1.47 -1.99 35.13
C GLU A 364 0.62 -0.75 35.47
N ASP A 365 1.26 0.40 35.69
CA ASP A 365 0.59 1.65 36.08
C ASP A 365 -0.22 2.30 34.93
N PHE A 366 0.02 1.90 33.68
CA PHE A 366 -0.55 2.56 32.49
C PHE A 366 -1.46 1.64 31.67
N GLY A 367 -1.17 0.34 31.63
CA GLY A 367 -1.90 -0.64 30.83
C GLY A 367 -1.76 -0.45 29.31
N TRP A 368 -2.25 -1.42 28.55
CA TRP A 368 -2.27 -1.34 27.08
C TRP A 368 -3.41 -0.42 26.61
N PRO A 369 -3.21 0.42 25.57
CA PRO A 369 -1.97 0.59 24.78
C PRO A 369 -1.00 1.67 25.31
N ALA A 370 -1.37 2.42 26.35
CA ALA A 370 -0.57 3.56 26.82
C ALA A 370 0.85 3.18 27.25
N SER A 371 1.03 2.01 27.88
CA SER A 371 2.34 1.50 28.28
C SER A 371 3.29 1.34 27.10
N ALA A 372 2.79 1.03 25.91
CA ALA A 372 3.61 0.80 24.72
C ALA A 372 4.21 2.06 24.08
N ALA A 373 4.01 3.22 24.70
CA ALA A 373 4.73 4.45 24.39
C ALA A 373 5.85 4.77 25.42
N LEU A 374 5.98 3.97 26.48
CA LEU A 374 6.96 4.18 27.55
C LEU A 374 8.32 3.55 27.21
N ALA A 375 9.40 4.11 27.76
CA ALA A 375 10.72 3.53 27.63
C ALA A 375 10.73 2.05 28.10
N GLY A 376 11.47 1.18 27.41
CA GLY A 376 11.52 -0.26 27.69
C GLY A 376 10.39 -1.09 27.04
N THR A 377 9.22 -0.49 26.79
CA THR A 377 8.09 -1.14 26.09
C THR A 377 7.63 -0.36 24.85
N ALA A 378 8.39 0.68 24.47
CA ALA A 378 8.10 1.56 23.36
C ALA A 378 8.09 0.79 22.04
N VAL A 379 6.89 0.50 21.54
CA VAL A 379 6.66 -0.33 20.35
C VAL A 379 7.38 0.24 19.13
N VAL A 380 7.42 1.56 18.99
CA VAL A 380 8.09 2.22 17.86
C VAL A 380 9.62 2.09 17.95
N ASP A 381 10.18 2.19 19.14
CA ASP A 381 11.63 2.07 19.34
C ASP A 381 12.08 0.62 19.15
N LEU A 382 11.29 -0.34 19.65
CA LEU A 382 11.47 -1.77 19.39
C LEU A 382 11.44 -2.11 17.89
N MET A 383 10.50 -1.53 17.13
CA MET A 383 10.46 -1.69 15.68
C MET A 383 11.72 -1.11 14.99
N ALA A 384 12.24 0.02 15.48
CA ALA A 384 13.47 0.61 14.95
C ALA A 384 14.68 -0.30 15.22
N SER A 385 14.82 -0.80 16.46
CA SER A 385 15.87 -1.76 16.83
C SER A 385 15.81 -3.04 16.00
N LEU A 386 14.60 -3.57 15.73
CA LEU A 386 14.38 -4.73 14.85
C LEU A 386 14.88 -4.51 13.43
N ARG A 387 14.52 -3.36 12.83
CA ARG A 387 14.96 -3.02 11.48
C ARG A 387 16.47 -2.82 11.42
N GLU A 388 17.05 -2.16 12.42
CA GLU A 388 18.50 -1.97 12.48
C GLU A 388 19.25 -3.29 12.58
N ALA A 389 18.80 -4.21 13.44
CA ALA A 389 19.37 -5.55 13.54
C ALA A 389 19.30 -6.28 12.19
N GLN A 390 18.13 -6.34 11.55
CA GLN A 390 17.97 -7.01 10.25
C GLN A 390 18.86 -6.42 9.14
N GLN A 391 19.13 -5.11 9.15
CA GLN A 391 19.92 -4.44 8.11
C GLN A 391 21.43 -4.47 8.35
N LYS A 392 21.88 -4.29 9.60
CA LYS A 392 23.30 -4.15 9.94
C LYS A 392 23.95 -5.48 10.32
N ASP A 393 23.22 -6.33 11.03
CA ASP A 393 23.70 -7.63 11.46
C ASP A 393 22.52 -8.58 11.78
N PRO A 394 22.08 -9.40 10.80
CA PRO A 394 20.92 -10.26 10.96
C PRO A 394 21.10 -11.37 12.01
N THR A 395 22.29 -11.49 12.63
CA THR A 395 22.54 -12.41 13.75
C THR A 395 22.24 -11.79 15.13
N ARG A 396 21.90 -10.49 15.21
CA ARG A 396 21.55 -9.80 16.46
C ARG A 396 20.08 -9.92 16.80
N ILE A 397 19.77 -10.19 18.08
CA ILE A 397 18.41 -10.12 18.62
C ILE A 397 18.16 -8.69 19.15
N PRO A 398 17.11 -7.98 18.75
CA PRO A 398 16.89 -6.57 19.16
C PRO A 398 16.57 -6.40 20.64
N PHE A 399 16.86 -5.20 21.17
CA PHE A 399 16.65 -4.83 22.58
C PHE A 399 15.91 -3.49 22.75
N SER A 400 15.23 -3.33 23.89
CA SER A 400 14.42 -2.15 24.27
C SER A 400 15.04 -1.21 25.31
N GLY A 401 16.32 -1.34 25.69
CA GLY A 401 16.89 -0.49 26.74
C GLY A 401 17.24 0.93 26.30
N SER A 402 17.05 1.86 27.23
CA SER A 402 17.39 3.27 27.13
C SER A 402 18.91 3.51 27.04
N SER A 403 19.32 4.41 26.15
CA SER A 403 20.55 5.19 26.33
C SER A 403 20.24 6.51 27.02
#